data_AF-A0AAD4TEY5-F1
#
_entry.id   AF-A0AAD4TEY5-F1
#
_cell.length_a   1.000
_cell.length_b   1.000
_cell.length_c   1.000
_cell.angle_alpha   90.00
_cell.angle_beta   90.00
_cell.angle_gamma   90.00
#
_symmetry.space_group_name_H-M   'P 1'
#
loop_
_entity.id
_entity.type
_entity.pdbx_description
1 polymer ?
#
loop_
_entity_poly.entity_id
_entity_poly.type
_entity_poly.pdbx_seq_one_letter_code
_entity_poly.pdbx_strand_id
1 'polypeptide(L)'
;MARKRAAEATPGTADNQKKSQEISINSIPSSSSNPFTTSTSLTETVTGSHQFKITDYSLLKGLGFGKYIASETFDAGGYKWAIHFYPDGKHLEDNAAFVSCFIALASEGTDVRALFELALLDQSGKERHKVHSHFEARTLENGPYKLKYREATDYLKDDCLILHCKVGVVKSHTEGSKTEPPPDDIGQHSGELPE
;
A
#
# COMPACT_ATOMS: atom_id res chain seq x y z
N MET A 1 22.43 29.35 76.98
CA MET A 1 23.80 29.50 77.50
C MET A 1 24.76 29.22 76.36
N ALA A 2 25.39 30.26 75.83
CA ALA A 2 26.81 30.61 76.03
C ALA A 2 27.66 30.02 74.88
N ARG A 3 27.86 30.77 73.80
CA ARG A 3 28.97 31.74 73.58
C ARG A 3 30.36 31.13 73.83
N LYS A 4 31.16 31.03 72.76
CA LYS A 4 32.48 31.68 72.69
C LYS A 4 33.01 31.73 71.24
N ARG A 5 33.19 32.97 70.74
CA ARG A 5 34.26 33.36 69.80
C ARG A 5 35.60 33.30 70.58
N ALA A 6 36.81 33.38 70.05
CA ALA A 6 37.39 33.87 68.81
C ALA A 6 38.84 33.31 68.73
N ALA A 7 39.51 33.41 67.57
CA ALA A 7 40.81 34.07 67.44
C ALA A 7 41.34 33.98 66.01
N GLU A 8 41.70 35.15 65.47
CA GLU A 8 42.46 35.39 64.23
C GLU A 8 43.93 34.92 64.34
N ALA A 9 44.55 34.63 63.19
CA ALA A 9 45.79 35.26 62.73
C ALA A 9 46.26 34.67 61.38
N THR A 10 46.18 35.45 60.31
CA THR A 10 47.12 35.42 59.15
C THR A 10 48.41 36.17 59.57
N PRO A 11 49.61 35.98 58.98
CA PRO A 11 49.86 36.24 57.55
C PRO A 11 51.02 35.43 56.91
N GLY A 12 51.23 35.58 55.60
CA GLY A 12 52.46 35.10 54.95
C GLY A 12 52.39 35.13 53.42
N THR A 13 52.65 36.29 52.84
CA THR A 13 52.89 36.48 51.39
C THR A 13 54.36 36.14 51.08
N ALA A 14 54.64 35.32 50.06
CA ALA A 14 55.88 35.39 49.29
C ALA A 14 55.79 34.64 47.95
N ASP A 15 56.47 35.23 46.97
CA ASP A 15 56.43 35.03 45.53
C ASP A 15 56.87 33.67 44.97
N ASN A 16 56.10 33.22 43.97
CA ASN A 16 56.51 33.04 42.57
C ASN A 16 57.91 32.44 42.28
N GLN A 17 57.96 31.17 41.86
CA GLN A 17 58.80 30.79 40.70
C GLN A 17 58.38 29.46 40.05
N LYS A 18 58.20 29.57 38.74
CA LYS A 18 57.77 28.61 37.71
C LYS A 18 58.70 27.39 37.60
N LYS A 19 58.12 26.18 37.57
CA LYS A 19 58.71 25.04 36.85
C LYS A 19 57.60 24.21 36.19
N SER A 20 57.62 24.19 34.86
CA SER A 20 56.74 23.39 34.01
C SER A 20 56.74 21.92 34.42
N GLN A 21 55.55 21.34 34.52
CA GLN A 21 55.34 19.91 34.31
C GLN A 21 54.19 19.74 33.33
N GLU A 22 54.44 18.96 32.28
CA GLU A 22 53.49 18.57 31.24
C GLU A 22 52.23 17.96 31.85
N ILE A 23 51.07 18.50 31.47
CA ILE A 23 49.79 17.87 31.77
C ILE A 23 49.55 16.84 30.66
N SER A 24 49.78 15.56 30.95
CA SER A 24 49.26 14.47 30.12
C SER A 24 47.73 14.53 30.16
N ILE A 25 47.11 14.93 29.05
CA ILE A 25 45.65 14.99 28.92
C ILE A 25 45.15 13.56 28.69
N ASN A 26 44.92 12.82 29.78
CA ASN A 26 44.20 11.56 29.71
C ASN A 26 42.69 11.81 29.77
N SER A 27 41.98 10.97 29.00
CA SER A 27 40.52 10.76 28.91
C SER A 27 39.68 11.81 28.17
N ILE A 28 39.58 11.64 26.86
CA ILE A 28 38.40 12.04 26.05
C ILE A 28 37.23 11.16 26.52
N PRO A 29 36.06 11.70 26.89
CA PRO A 29 34.90 10.87 27.21
C PRO A 29 34.48 10.11 25.94
N SER A 30 34.40 8.79 26.06
CA SER A 30 33.90 7.88 25.03
C SER A 30 32.60 8.44 24.44
N SER A 31 32.63 8.69 23.13
CA SER A 31 31.50 9.16 22.34
C SER A 31 30.24 8.37 22.69
N SER A 32 29.25 9.04 23.28
CA SER A 32 27.89 8.50 23.36
C SER A 32 27.35 8.39 21.93
N SER A 33 27.43 7.19 21.36
CA SER A 33 26.80 6.90 20.07
C SER A 33 25.29 7.14 20.22
N ASN A 34 24.77 8.18 19.58
CA ASN A 34 23.33 8.37 19.47
C ASN A 34 22.75 7.13 18.77
N PRO A 35 21.69 6.49 19.31
CA PRO A 35 21.08 5.35 18.65
C PRO A 35 20.47 5.83 17.32
N PHE A 36 21.04 5.36 16.21
CA PHE A 36 20.47 5.56 14.89
C PHE A 36 19.55 4.38 14.57
N THR A 37 18.36 4.69 14.03
CA THR A 37 17.37 3.69 13.62
C THR A 37 17.04 3.92 12.15
N THR A 38 16.98 2.84 11.38
CA THR A 38 16.50 2.86 10.00
C THR A 38 15.27 1.97 9.85
N SER A 39 14.43 2.31 8.88
CA SER A 39 13.26 1.52 8.51
C SER A 39 13.06 1.57 7.01
N THR A 40 12.60 0.47 6.43
CA THR A 40 12.28 0.35 5.01
C THR A 40 10.80 0.02 4.84
N SER A 41 10.11 0.76 3.97
CA SER A 41 8.74 0.43 3.56
C SER A 41 8.79 -0.46 2.33
N LEU A 42 8.19 -1.65 2.43
CA LEU A 42 8.06 -2.61 1.36
C LEU A 42 6.60 -2.62 0.90
N THR A 43 6.39 -2.44 -0.40
CA THR A 43 5.06 -2.49 -1.01
C THR A 43 5.03 -3.58 -2.06
N GLU A 44 4.08 -4.50 -1.95
CA GLU A 44 3.89 -5.60 -2.88
C GLU A 44 2.45 -5.63 -3.40
N THR A 45 2.25 -6.29 -4.55
CA THR A 45 0.92 -6.56 -5.10
C THR A 45 0.73 -8.06 -5.24
N VAL A 46 -0.27 -8.59 -4.55
CA VAL A 46 -0.63 -10.01 -4.64
C VAL A 46 -1.86 -10.16 -5.53
N THR A 47 -1.72 -10.88 -6.63
CA THR A 47 -2.78 -11.00 -7.65
C THR A 47 -3.53 -12.32 -7.59
N GLY A 48 -4.81 -12.29 -7.96
CA GLY A 48 -5.62 -13.47 -8.27
C GLY A 48 -6.47 -13.24 -9.51
N SER A 49 -6.81 -14.32 -10.22
CA SER A 49 -7.62 -14.28 -11.44
C SER A 49 -8.76 -15.30 -11.38
N HIS A 50 -9.86 -14.96 -12.04
CA HIS A 50 -11.05 -15.80 -12.08
C HIS A 50 -11.76 -15.66 -13.42
N GLN A 51 -12.24 -16.78 -13.95
CA GLN A 51 -13.08 -16.81 -15.13
C GLN A 51 -14.48 -17.24 -14.74
N PHE A 52 -15.47 -16.41 -15.07
CA PHE A 52 -16.88 -16.69 -14.82
C PHE A 52 -17.60 -16.90 -16.14
N LYS A 53 -17.99 -18.15 -16.41
CA LYS A 53 -18.84 -18.53 -17.55
C LYS A 53 -20.29 -18.49 -17.13
N ILE A 54 -21.08 -17.70 -17.85
CA ILE A 54 -22.53 -17.59 -17.69
C ILE A 54 -23.14 -18.41 -18.82
N THR A 55 -23.87 -19.47 -18.48
CA THR A 55 -24.62 -20.29 -19.44
C THR A 55 -26.09 -19.92 -19.44
N ASP A 56 -26.80 -20.31 -20.50
CA ASP A 56 -28.25 -20.12 -20.64
C ASP A 56 -28.65 -18.64 -20.42
N TYR A 57 -27.84 -17.74 -20.98
CA TYR A 57 -27.94 -16.31 -20.75
C TYR A 57 -29.34 -15.75 -21.07
N SER A 58 -29.99 -16.28 -22.11
CA SER A 58 -31.34 -15.93 -22.49
C SER A 58 -32.36 -16.11 -21.35
N LEU A 59 -32.17 -17.09 -20.46
CA LEU A 59 -33.04 -17.33 -19.30
C LEU A 59 -32.84 -16.32 -18.17
N LEU A 60 -31.69 -15.64 -18.15
CA LEU A 60 -31.36 -14.63 -17.16
C LEU A 60 -31.93 -13.25 -17.54
N LYS A 61 -32.42 -13.08 -18.76
CA LYS A 61 -33.08 -11.85 -19.19
C LYS A 61 -34.42 -11.66 -18.49
N GLY A 62 -34.68 -10.42 -18.06
CA GLY A 62 -35.88 -10.11 -17.31
C GLY A 62 -35.80 -10.50 -15.83
N LEU A 63 -34.61 -10.80 -15.31
CA LEU A 63 -34.36 -10.95 -13.88
C LEU A 63 -34.69 -9.66 -13.11
N GLY A 64 -34.57 -8.51 -13.78
CA GLY A 64 -34.92 -7.19 -13.27
C GLY A 64 -33.72 -6.37 -12.84
N PHE A 65 -33.89 -5.05 -12.86
CA PHE A 65 -32.83 -4.10 -12.49
C PHE A 65 -32.30 -4.35 -11.08
N GLY A 66 -30.98 -4.29 -10.93
CA GLY A 66 -30.30 -4.48 -9.64
C GLY A 66 -30.31 -5.93 -9.14
N LYS A 67 -30.89 -6.88 -9.89
CA LYS A 67 -30.76 -8.31 -9.63
C LYS A 67 -29.54 -8.84 -10.37
N TYR A 68 -28.83 -9.76 -9.72
CA TYR A 68 -27.59 -10.32 -10.24
C TYR A 68 -27.47 -11.80 -9.93
N ILE A 69 -26.58 -12.44 -10.68
CA ILE A 69 -25.98 -13.73 -10.33
C ILE A 69 -24.53 -13.49 -9.92
N ALA A 70 -24.03 -14.28 -8.97
CA ALA A 70 -22.65 -14.19 -8.51
C ALA A 70 -21.82 -15.36 -9.07
N SER A 71 -20.54 -15.11 -9.33
CA SER A 71 -19.57 -16.17 -9.50
C SER A 71 -19.26 -16.86 -8.17
N GLU A 72 -18.59 -18.01 -8.24
CA GLU A 72 -17.86 -18.52 -7.09
C GLU A 72 -16.78 -17.54 -6.62
N THR A 73 -16.39 -17.66 -5.35
CA THR A 73 -15.34 -16.81 -4.79
C THR A 73 -13.94 -17.26 -5.24
N PHE A 74 -13.02 -16.32 -5.37
CA PHE A 74 -11.60 -16.57 -5.62
C PHE A 74 -10.71 -15.72 -4.73
N ASP A 75 -9.49 -16.20 -4.48
CA ASP A 75 -8.54 -15.55 -3.58
C ASP A 75 -7.63 -14.57 -4.32
N ALA A 76 -7.44 -13.38 -3.75
CA ALA A 76 -6.38 -12.45 -4.12
C ALA A 76 -5.96 -11.64 -2.90
N GLY A 77 -4.66 -11.63 -2.59
CA GLY A 77 -4.12 -10.86 -1.47
C GLY A 77 -4.61 -11.23 -0.08
N GLY A 78 -5.06 -12.47 0.13
CA GLY A 78 -5.65 -12.91 1.40
C GLY A 78 -7.09 -12.48 1.61
N TYR A 79 -7.74 -11.97 0.56
CA TYR A 79 -9.15 -11.63 0.53
C TYR A 79 -9.89 -12.51 -0.48
N LYS A 80 -11.18 -12.71 -0.23
CA LYS A 80 -12.08 -13.40 -1.15
C LYS A 80 -12.82 -12.38 -2.01
N TRP A 81 -12.91 -12.68 -3.29
CA TRP A 81 -13.51 -11.82 -4.30
C TRP A 81 -14.55 -12.61 -5.10
N ALA A 82 -15.56 -11.92 -5.63
CA ALA A 82 -16.55 -12.49 -6.52
C ALA A 82 -16.91 -11.50 -7.64
N ILE A 83 -17.48 -12.03 -8.73
CA ILE A 83 -18.03 -11.24 -9.82
C ILE A 83 -19.55 -11.24 -9.70
N HIS A 84 -20.17 -10.07 -9.62
CA HIS A 84 -21.62 -9.92 -9.69
C HIS A 84 -22.03 -9.49 -11.10
N PHE A 85 -22.85 -10.29 -11.76
CA PHE A 85 -23.34 -10.05 -13.11
C PHE A 85 -24.83 -9.68 -13.11
N TYR A 86 -25.15 -8.50 -13.64
CA TYR A 86 -26.49 -7.95 -13.73
C TYR A 86 -26.96 -7.98 -15.20
N PRO A 87 -27.80 -8.94 -15.60
CA PRO A 87 -28.22 -9.13 -17.00
C PRO A 87 -29.09 -7.98 -17.54
N ASP A 88 -29.80 -7.27 -16.67
CA ASP A 88 -30.65 -6.13 -17.01
C ASP A 88 -30.09 -4.79 -16.48
N GLY A 89 -28.82 -4.79 -16.05
CA GLY A 89 -28.16 -3.62 -15.46
C GLY A 89 -28.45 -3.43 -13.97
N LYS A 90 -27.59 -2.64 -13.30
CA LYS A 90 -27.68 -2.40 -11.86
C LYS A 90 -28.69 -1.31 -11.50
N HIS A 91 -28.80 -0.26 -12.31
CA HIS A 91 -29.69 0.87 -12.07
C HIS A 91 -30.67 1.05 -13.23
N LEU A 92 -31.86 1.56 -12.94
CA LEU A 92 -32.90 1.82 -13.95
C LEU A 92 -32.41 2.77 -15.06
N GLU A 93 -31.55 3.72 -14.69
CA GLU A 93 -30.91 4.68 -15.60
C GLU A 93 -29.95 4.03 -16.61
N ASP A 94 -29.51 2.78 -16.36
CA ASP A 94 -28.56 2.10 -17.23
C ASP A 94 -29.18 1.71 -18.59
N ASN A 95 -30.50 1.85 -18.77
CA ASN A 95 -31.32 1.33 -19.88
C ASN A 95 -31.17 -0.20 -20.03
N ALA A 96 -32.27 -0.91 -20.28
CA ALA A 96 -32.28 -2.39 -20.39
C ALA A 96 -31.40 -2.96 -21.54
N ALA A 97 -30.80 -2.10 -22.36
CA ALA A 97 -29.89 -2.47 -23.45
C ALA A 97 -28.46 -2.82 -23.00
N PHE A 98 -28.13 -2.63 -21.71
CA PHE A 98 -26.80 -2.88 -21.19
C PHE A 98 -26.82 -3.90 -20.05
N VAL A 99 -25.86 -4.81 -20.06
CA VAL A 99 -25.53 -5.61 -18.88
C VAL A 99 -24.48 -4.86 -18.07
N SER A 100 -24.40 -5.16 -16.78
CA SER A 100 -23.32 -4.64 -15.95
C SER A 100 -22.67 -5.70 -15.09
N CYS A 101 -21.35 -5.61 -14.92
CA CYS A 101 -20.56 -6.54 -14.14
C CYS A 101 -19.81 -5.78 -13.06
N PHE A 102 -19.68 -6.41 -11.89
CA PHE A 102 -19.05 -5.82 -10.73
C PHE A 102 -18.11 -6.78 -10.04
N ILE A 103 -16.96 -6.28 -9.58
CA ILE A 103 -16.07 -7.05 -8.70
C ILE A 103 -16.38 -6.66 -7.27
N ALA A 104 -16.72 -7.65 -6.46
CA ALA A 104 -17.11 -7.49 -5.06
C ALA A 104 -16.08 -8.17 -4.15
N LEU A 105 -15.78 -7.53 -3.03
CA LEU A 105 -15.08 -8.17 -1.91
C LEU A 105 -16.12 -9.02 -1.15
N ALA A 106 -15.85 -10.31 -1.08
CA ALA A 106 -16.74 -11.31 -0.47
C ALA A 106 -16.32 -11.67 0.98
N SER A 107 -15.07 -11.38 1.36
CA SER A 107 -14.61 -11.49 2.75
C SER A 107 -14.82 -10.18 3.51
N GLU A 108 -14.70 -10.24 4.84
CA GLU A 108 -14.68 -9.03 5.67
C GLU A 108 -13.45 -8.15 5.37
N GLY A 109 -13.64 -6.83 5.40
CA GLY A 109 -12.61 -5.83 5.15
C GLY A 109 -13.19 -4.59 4.46
N THR A 110 -12.83 -3.39 4.91
CA THR A 110 -13.32 -2.14 4.30
C THR A 110 -12.20 -1.31 3.68
N ASP A 111 -10.96 -1.45 4.14
CA ASP A 111 -9.80 -0.70 3.65
C ASP A 111 -8.86 -1.53 2.76
N VAL A 112 -9.42 -2.18 1.74
CA VAL A 112 -8.62 -2.96 0.78
C VAL A 112 -8.26 -2.09 -0.40
N ARG A 113 -6.95 -1.80 -0.56
CA ARG A 113 -6.40 -1.17 -1.76
C ARG A 113 -6.19 -2.22 -2.85
N ALA A 114 -6.98 -2.16 -3.90
CA ALA A 114 -6.90 -3.13 -4.98
C ALA A 114 -6.97 -2.51 -6.38
N LEU A 115 -6.28 -3.18 -7.30
CA LEU A 115 -6.24 -2.98 -8.74
C LEU A 115 -7.14 -4.02 -9.39
N PHE A 116 -7.81 -3.63 -10.47
CA PHE A 116 -8.80 -4.50 -11.10
C PHE A 116 -8.70 -4.46 -12.61
N GLU A 117 -8.89 -5.61 -13.21
CA GLU A 117 -9.14 -5.78 -14.63
C GLU A 117 -10.36 -6.69 -14.79
N LEU A 118 -11.35 -6.22 -15.53
CA LEU A 118 -12.53 -7.00 -15.90
C LEU A 118 -12.66 -6.98 -17.42
N ALA A 119 -12.71 -8.17 -18.01
CA ALA A 119 -12.80 -8.37 -19.44
C ALA A 119 -14.02 -9.21 -19.77
N LEU A 120 -14.82 -8.74 -20.73
CA LEU A 120 -15.77 -9.60 -21.44
C LEU A 120 -15.07 -10.18 -22.67
N LEU A 121 -14.97 -11.50 -22.73
CA LEU A 121 -14.19 -12.16 -23.76
C LEU A 121 -14.95 -12.22 -25.09
N ASP A 122 -14.33 -11.70 -26.16
CA ASP A 122 -14.69 -12.03 -27.54
C ASP A 122 -14.61 -13.55 -27.77
N GLN A 123 -15.68 -14.12 -28.31
CA GLN A 123 -15.82 -15.54 -28.64
C GLN A 123 -15.88 -15.79 -30.15
N SER A 124 -15.65 -14.76 -30.97
CA SER A 124 -15.61 -14.82 -32.43
C SER A 124 -14.27 -15.32 -32.98
N GLY A 125 -13.26 -15.45 -32.12
CA GLY A 125 -11.88 -15.82 -32.49
C GLY A 125 -11.04 -14.63 -32.99
N LYS A 126 -11.54 -13.41 -32.84
CA LYS A 126 -10.82 -12.17 -33.22
C LYS A 126 -9.99 -11.61 -32.07
N GLU A 127 -10.06 -12.21 -30.88
CA GLU A 127 -9.35 -11.78 -29.66
C GLU A 127 -9.62 -10.31 -29.25
N ARG A 128 -10.78 -9.75 -29.64
CA ARG A 128 -11.16 -8.36 -29.33
C ARG A 128 -11.93 -8.26 -28.01
N HIS A 129 -11.32 -8.74 -26.93
CA HIS A 129 -11.95 -8.69 -25.61
C HIS A 129 -12.25 -7.24 -25.20
N LYS A 130 -13.40 -7.04 -24.55
CA LYS A 130 -13.76 -5.75 -24.00
C LYS A 130 -13.20 -5.64 -22.58
N VAL A 131 -12.02 -5.05 -22.46
CA VAL A 131 -11.31 -4.89 -21.19
C VAL A 131 -11.60 -3.53 -20.56
N HIS A 132 -11.78 -3.51 -19.25
CA HIS A 132 -11.76 -2.31 -18.44
C HIS A 132 -10.85 -2.55 -17.24
N SER A 133 -9.80 -1.74 -17.14
CA SER A 133 -8.80 -1.84 -16.08
C SER A 133 -8.76 -0.54 -15.29
N HIS A 134 -8.60 -0.65 -13.98
CA HIS A 134 -8.33 0.47 -13.10
C HIS A 134 -6.98 0.25 -12.42
N PHE A 135 -5.99 1.04 -12.84
CA PHE A 135 -4.60 0.93 -12.37
C PHE A 135 -4.30 1.83 -11.17
N GLU A 136 -5.27 2.63 -10.71
CA GLU A 136 -5.17 3.34 -9.44
C GLU A 136 -5.77 2.46 -8.34
N ALA A 137 -4.98 2.14 -7.32
CA ALA A 137 -5.50 1.35 -6.21
C ALA A 137 -6.54 2.18 -5.44
N ARG A 138 -7.80 1.75 -5.42
CA ARG A 138 -8.86 2.42 -4.66
C ARG A 138 -9.24 1.58 -3.46
N THR A 139 -9.59 2.28 -2.39
CA THR A 139 -10.36 1.70 -1.30
C THR A 139 -11.77 1.40 -1.79
N LEU A 140 -12.27 0.20 -1.47
CA LEU A 140 -13.60 -0.29 -1.89
C LEU A 140 -14.78 0.42 -1.21
N GLU A 141 -14.53 1.35 -0.29
CA GLU A 141 -15.55 2.24 0.29
C GLU A 141 -16.37 2.99 -0.77
N ASN A 142 -15.81 3.20 -1.97
CA ASN A 142 -16.50 3.83 -3.10
C ASN A 142 -17.42 2.87 -3.90
N GLY A 143 -17.60 1.64 -3.43
CA GLY A 143 -18.43 0.62 -4.04
C GLY A 143 -17.69 -0.21 -5.11
N PRO A 144 -18.32 -1.29 -5.57
CA PRO A 144 -17.69 -2.22 -6.50
C PRO A 144 -17.50 -1.60 -7.90
N TYR A 145 -16.45 -2.01 -8.61
CA TYR A 145 -16.09 -1.50 -9.94
C TYR A 145 -17.10 -1.94 -10.99
N LYS A 146 -17.49 -1.03 -11.90
CA LYS A 146 -18.53 -1.28 -12.90
C LYS A 146 -17.96 -1.46 -14.31
N LEU A 147 -18.27 -2.57 -14.96
CA LEU A 147 -18.20 -2.69 -16.42
C LEU A 147 -19.63 -2.63 -16.97
N LYS A 148 -19.89 -1.75 -17.95
CA LYS A 148 -21.14 -1.73 -18.72
C LYS A 148 -20.86 -2.14 -20.16
N TYR A 149 -21.69 -3.02 -20.72
CA TYR A 149 -21.56 -3.42 -22.12
C TYR A 149 -22.95 -3.54 -22.76
N ARG A 150 -23.04 -3.11 -24.02
CA ARG A 150 -24.21 -3.34 -24.88
C ARG A 150 -24.00 -4.64 -25.60
N GLU A 151 -25.01 -5.50 -25.52
CA GLU A 151 -25.04 -6.80 -26.15
C GLU A 151 -24.54 -6.79 -27.60
N ALA A 152 -23.57 -7.67 -27.88
CA ALA A 152 -23.06 -7.89 -29.23
C ALA A 152 -22.75 -9.38 -29.43
N THR A 153 -23.03 -9.85 -30.65
CA THR A 153 -22.90 -11.26 -31.07
C THR A 153 -21.48 -11.79 -30.95
N ASP A 154 -20.47 -10.92 -31.03
CA ASP A 154 -19.07 -11.32 -30.92
C ASP A 154 -18.72 -11.81 -29.49
N TYR A 155 -19.51 -11.45 -28.47
CA TYR A 155 -19.29 -11.86 -27.08
C TYR A 155 -20.28 -12.93 -26.60
N LEU A 156 -21.45 -13.05 -27.21
CA LEU A 156 -22.47 -14.05 -26.86
C LEU A 156 -22.43 -15.19 -27.88
N LYS A 157 -21.95 -16.36 -27.45
CA LYS A 157 -21.87 -17.56 -28.30
C LYS A 157 -22.47 -18.75 -27.57
N ASP A 158 -23.29 -19.54 -28.27
CA ASP A 158 -23.98 -20.71 -27.72
C ASP A 158 -24.74 -20.37 -26.42
N ASP A 159 -25.42 -19.21 -26.41
CA ASP A 159 -26.11 -18.63 -25.26
C ASP A 159 -25.22 -18.46 -23.99
N CYS A 160 -23.91 -18.31 -24.19
CA CYS A 160 -22.94 -18.15 -23.12
C CYS A 160 -22.17 -16.83 -23.22
N LEU A 161 -21.91 -16.21 -22.07
CA LEU A 161 -20.97 -15.11 -21.89
C LEU A 161 -19.79 -15.57 -21.03
N ILE A 162 -18.59 -15.06 -21.29
CA ILE A 162 -17.40 -15.37 -20.49
C ILE A 162 -16.77 -14.07 -20.00
N LEU A 163 -16.69 -13.93 -18.68
CA LEU A 163 -16.00 -12.84 -18.00
C LEU A 163 -14.66 -13.35 -17.47
N HIS A 164 -13.60 -12.59 -17.71
CA HIS A 164 -12.31 -12.78 -17.07
C HIS A 164 -12.04 -11.61 -16.13
N CYS A 165 -11.63 -11.92 -14.91
CA CYS A 165 -11.33 -10.96 -13.87
C CYS A 165 -9.91 -11.19 -13.34
N LYS A 166 -9.18 -10.11 -13.12
CA LYS A 166 -7.92 -10.10 -12.38
C LYS A 166 -7.96 -9.02 -11.31
N VAL A 167 -7.63 -9.41 -10.08
CA VAL A 167 -7.54 -8.53 -8.92
C VAL A 167 -6.10 -8.51 -8.44
N GLY A 168 -5.57 -7.33 -8.11
CA GLY A 168 -4.27 -7.16 -7.46
C GLY A 168 -4.43 -6.39 -6.16
N VAL A 169 -4.13 -7.00 -5.03
CA VAL A 169 -4.22 -6.33 -3.72
C VAL A 169 -2.86 -5.76 -3.33
N VAL A 170 -2.82 -4.46 -3.05
CA VAL A 170 -1.61 -3.75 -2.66
C VAL A 170 -1.44 -3.84 -1.14
N LYS A 171 -0.33 -4.43 -0.70
CA LYS A 171 0.06 -4.54 0.70
C LYS A 171 1.31 -3.71 0.94
N SER A 172 1.38 -3.06 2.09
CA SER A 172 2.58 -2.36 2.53
C SER A 172 2.91 -2.76 3.96
N HIS A 173 4.18 -3.10 4.20
CA HIS A 173 4.70 -3.35 5.54
C HIS A 173 6.01 -2.58 5.74
N THR A 174 6.22 -2.10 6.96
CA THR A 174 7.45 -1.40 7.34
C THR A 174 8.32 -2.32 8.17
N GLU A 175 9.54 -2.55 7.72
CA GLU A 175 10.55 -3.31 8.46
C GLU A 175 11.53 -2.33 9.11
N GLY A 176 11.71 -2.44 10.43
CA GLY A 176 12.71 -1.69 11.18
C GLY A 176 13.96 -2.54 11.45
N SER A 177 15.14 -1.98 11.24
CA SER A 177 16.40 -2.59 11.71
C SER A 177 16.74 -2.10 13.11
N LYS A 178 17.32 -3.00 13.92
CA LYS A 178 17.87 -2.67 15.24
C LYS A 178 19.32 -2.21 15.08
N THR A 179 19.53 -0.90 15.27
CA THR A 179 20.81 -0.22 15.54
C THR A 179 21.94 -0.54 14.55
N GLU A 180 21.96 0.13 13.40
CA GLU A 180 23.18 0.30 12.60
C GLU A 180 23.82 1.65 12.91
N PRO A 181 25.16 1.78 12.93
CA PRO A 181 25.81 3.08 13.02
C PRO A 181 25.35 3.98 11.85
N PRO A 182 25.20 5.31 12.08
CA PRO A 182 24.79 6.22 11.02
C PRO A 182 25.74 6.09 9.80
N PRO A 183 25.26 6.28 8.56
CA PRO A 183 26.11 6.29 7.39
C PRO A 183 27.23 7.32 7.60
N ASP A 184 28.47 6.84 7.70
CA ASP A 184 29.67 7.68 7.69
C ASP A 184 29.79 8.28 6.29
N ASP A 185 29.03 9.35 5.98
CA ASP A 185 29.50 10.56 5.28
C ASP A 185 28.33 11.53 5.01
N ILE A 186 28.12 12.48 5.91
CA ILE A 186 27.51 13.77 5.55
C ILE A 186 28.52 14.85 5.93
N GLY A 187 29.70 14.81 5.30
CA GLY A 187 30.76 15.75 5.60
C GLY A 187 31.68 16.03 4.42
N GLN A 188 31.66 17.31 4.00
CA GLN A 188 32.78 18.03 3.37
C GLN A 188 32.90 17.96 1.84
N HIS A 189 32.06 18.76 1.15
CA HIS A 189 32.57 19.49 -0.02
C HIS A 189 33.23 20.78 0.50
N SER A 190 34.44 20.68 1.02
CA SER A 190 35.28 21.87 1.20
C SER A 190 35.78 22.26 -0.18
N GLY A 191 35.18 23.30 -0.76
CA GLY A 191 35.60 23.83 -2.06
C GLY A 191 37.04 24.33 -1.98
N GLU A 192 37.93 23.68 -2.71
CA GLU A 192 39.31 24.12 -2.93
C GLU A 192 39.30 25.10 -4.12
N LEU A 193 39.52 26.39 -3.83
CA LEU A 193 39.75 27.44 -4.82
C LEU A 193 41.23 27.39 -5.25
N PRO A 194 41.56 27.19 -6.54
CA PRO A 194 42.91 27.42 -7.01
C PRO A 194 43.16 28.92 -7.24
N GLU A 195 44.36 29.37 -6.88
CA GLU A 195 44.94 30.69 -7.19
C GLU A 195 44.99 31.01 -8.69
#